data_AF-A0A2S7K490-F1
#
_entry.id   AF-A0A2S7K490-F1
#
_cell.length_a   1.000
_cell.length_b   1.000
_cell.length_c   1.000
_cell.angle_alpha   90.00
_cell.angle_beta   90.00
_cell.angle_gamma   90.00
#
_symmetry.space_group_name_H-M   'P 1'
#
loop_
_entity.id
_entity.type
_entity.pdbx_description
1 polymer ?
#
loop_
_entity_poly.entity_id
_entity_poly.type
_entity_poly.pdbx_seq_one_letter_code
_entity_poly.pdbx_strand_id
1 'polypeptide(L)'
;MELTFAIIAICLVFGFIAALASFRPGLIPEIGSSLRQTETVKKFSPKNTLFIIGPGANHPACKMQRRLLKPAIAALIREEVSVMEVYGEATPRQNGEPMDWLDPALLRHALNAEGGFFVIYVDEEGKTLFRSEAPVVTSDILRRARLDIDAPSRSGASRKNAILKKLRAA
;
A
#
# COMPACT_ATOMS: atom_id res chain seq x y z
N MET A 1 44.08 -33.11 -29.61
CA MET A 1 44.28 -31.67 -29.89
C MET A 1 43.02 -31.00 -30.41
N GLU A 2 42.13 -31.67 -31.14
CA GLU A 2 40.95 -31.04 -31.75
C GLU A 2 39.86 -30.58 -30.75
N LEU A 3 39.69 -31.29 -29.63
CA LEU A 3 38.71 -30.95 -28.59
C LEU A 3 39.02 -29.58 -27.94
N THR A 4 40.30 -29.30 -27.70
CA THR A 4 40.74 -28.03 -27.10
C THR A 4 40.49 -26.85 -28.05
N PHE A 5 40.70 -27.04 -29.35
CA PHE A 5 40.37 -26.02 -30.36
C PHE A 5 38.85 -25.78 -30.44
N ALA A 6 38.03 -26.82 -30.34
CA ALA A 6 36.57 -26.67 -30.33
C ALA A 6 36.08 -25.86 -29.12
N ILE A 7 36.62 -26.12 -27.92
CA ILE A 7 36.27 -25.37 -26.70
C ILE A 7 36.66 -23.90 -26.84
N ILE A 8 37.88 -23.61 -27.30
CA ILE A 8 38.35 -22.23 -27.48
C ILE A 8 37.49 -21.49 -28.52
N ALA A 9 37.16 -22.14 -29.64
CA ALA A 9 36.32 -21.55 -30.67
C ALA A 9 34.92 -21.22 -30.14
N ILE A 10 34.31 -22.11 -29.36
CA ILE A 10 33.00 -21.88 -28.74
C ILE A 10 33.07 -20.69 -27.76
N CYS A 11 34.09 -20.63 -26.91
CA CYS A 11 34.28 -19.53 -25.96
C CYS A 11 34.45 -18.18 -26.68
N LEU A 12 35.17 -18.14 -27.80
CA LEU A 12 35.35 -16.93 -28.59
C LEU A 12 34.05 -16.47 -29.26
N VAL A 13 33.24 -17.40 -29.76
CA VAL A 13 31.93 -17.08 -30.36
C VAL A 13 30.98 -16.51 -29.30
N PHE A 14 30.87 -17.13 -28.13
CA PHE A 14 30.02 -16.62 -27.04
C PHE A 14 30.53 -15.27 -26.51
N GLY A 15 31.85 -15.11 -26.34
CA GLY A 15 32.44 -13.84 -25.93
C GLY A 15 32.20 -12.72 -26.95
N PHE A 16 32.28 -13.03 -28.25
CA PHE A 16 32.01 -12.08 -29.32
C PHE A 16 30.53 -11.66 -29.39
N ILE A 17 29.62 -12.62 -29.22
CA ILE A 17 28.17 -12.33 -29.14
C ILE A 17 27.86 -11.45 -27.93
N ALA A 18 28.44 -11.73 -26.76
CA ALA A 18 28.27 -10.92 -25.56
C ALA A 18 28.82 -9.50 -25.73
N ALA A 19 29.99 -9.35 -26.35
CA ALA A 19 30.57 -8.04 -26.67
C ALA A 19 29.65 -7.26 -27.62
N LEU A 20 29.17 -7.86 -28.71
CA LEU A 20 28.23 -7.23 -29.65
C LEU A 20 26.91 -6.83 -28.99
N ALA A 21 26.37 -7.64 -28.08
CA ALA A 21 25.15 -7.32 -27.33
C ALA A 21 25.35 -6.10 -26.41
N SER A 22 26.56 -5.92 -25.86
CA SER A 22 26.90 -4.77 -25.01
C SER A 22 27.02 -3.44 -25.77
N PHE A 23 27.38 -3.47 -27.07
CA PHE A 23 27.50 -2.27 -27.91
C PHE A 23 26.17 -1.80 -28.51
N ARG A 24 25.11 -2.62 -28.46
CA ARG A 24 23.75 -2.24 -28.92
C ARG A 24 22.69 -2.66 -27.88
N PRO A 25 22.41 -1.80 -26.88
CA PRO A 25 21.44 -2.10 -25.81
C PRO A 25 19.96 -2.17 -26.26
N GLY A 26 19.68 -2.16 -27.57
CA GLY A 26 18.34 -2.16 -28.15
C GLY A 26 17.88 -3.50 -28.76
N LEU A 27 18.66 -4.58 -28.67
CA LEU A 27 18.37 -5.87 -29.33
C LEU A 27 17.92 -7.00 -28.40
N ILE A 28 17.66 -6.72 -27.11
CA ILE A 28 16.93 -7.64 -26.23
C ILE A 28 15.60 -6.99 -25.81
N PRO A 29 14.61 -6.89 -26.72
CA PRO A 29 13.25 -6.58 -26.32
C PRO A 29 12.64 -7.86 -25.77
N GLU A 30 12.61 -8.03 -24.44
CA GLU A 30 11.55 -8.79 -23.71
C GLU A 30 11.85 -9.02 -22.22
N ILE A 31 13.10 -8.91 -21.76
CA ILE A 31 13.42 -9.03 -20.32
C ILE A 31 13.14 -7.72 -19.57
N GLY A 32 13.26 -6.57 -20.25
CA GLY A 32 13.00 -5.25 -19.65
C GLY A 32 11.51 -4.89 -19.52
N SER A 33 10.62 -5.50 -20.31
CA SER A 33 9.18 -5.21 -20.26
C SER A 33 8.51 -5.87 -19.05
N SER A 34 8.96 -7.07 -18.67
CA SER A 34 8.50 -7.76 -17.46
C SER A 34 8.97 -7.05 -16.18
N LEU A 35 10.19 -6.50 -16.17
CA LEU A 35 10.69 -5.69 -15.04
C LEU A 35 10.03 -4.31 -14.91
N ARG A 36 9.70 -3.66 -16.04
CA ARG A 36 8.95 -2.39 -16.03
C ARG A 36 7.51 -2.56 -15.54
N GLN A 37 6.93 -3.75 -15.68
CA GLN A 37 5.61 -4.03 -15.12
C GLN A 37 5.66 -4.19 -13.59
N THR A 38 6.81 -4.65 -13.04
CA THR A 38 7.08 -4.73 -11.60
C THR A 38 7.33 -3.36 -10.95
N GLU A 39 7.65 -2.31 -11.71
CA GLU A 39 7.79 -0.94 -11.19
C GLU A 39 6.44 -0.35 -10.73
N THR A 40 5.31 -0.99 -11.08
CA THR A 40 3.98 -0.66 -10.57
C THR A 40 3.54 -1.50 -9.37
N VAL A 41 4.47 -2.21 -8.72
CA VAL A 41 4.22 -2.68 -7.35
C VAL A 41 4.04 -1.43 -6.52
N LYS A 42 2.77 -1.09 -6.22
CA LYS A 42 2.39 -0.05 -5.27
C LYS A 42 3.20 -0.30 -4.01
N LYS A 43 4.28 0.47 -3.85
CA LYS A 43 5.13 0.40 -2.66
C LYS A 43 4.24 0.84 -1.50
N PHE A 44 3.83 -0.13 -0.68
CA PHE A 44 3.06 0.17 0.52
C PHE A 44 3.87 1.17 1.36
N SER A 45 3.22 2.27 1.67
CA SER A 45 3.75 3.29 2.58
C SER A 45 2.77 3.36 3.74
N PRO A 46 3.21 3.16 4.99
CA PRO A 46 2.35 3.30 6.15
C PRO A 46 2.00 4.76 6.46
N LYS A 47 2.55 5.72 5.70
CA LYS A 47 2.31 7.14 5.86
C LYS A 47 0.84 7.48 5.63
N ASN A 48 0.34 8.46 6.38
CA ASN A 48 -1.02 8.97 6.29
C ASN A 48 -2.06 7.83 6.25
N THR A 49 -1.90 6.86 7.16
CA THR A 49 -2.70 5.62 7.17
C THR A 49 -3.34 5.40 8.52
N LEU A 50 -4.65 5.17 8.50
CA LEU A 50 -5.44 4.70 9.63
C LEU A 50 -5.55 3.17 9.57
N PHE A 51 -4.88 2.49 10.50
CA PHE A 51 -4.96 1.05 10.68
C PHE A 51 -6.10 0.67 11.61
N ILE A 52 -6.90 -0.30 11.18
CA ILE A 52 -7.90 -1.01 11.97
C ILE A 52 -7.43 -2.45 12.07
N ILE A 53 -6.94 -2.82 13.24
CA ILE A 53 -6.37 -4.15 13.51
C ILE A 53 -7.32 -4.89 14.44
N GLY A 54 -7.56 -6.17 14.17
CA GLY A 54 -8.43 -6.97 15.03
C GLY A 54 -8.26 -8.46 14.83
N PRO A 55 -8.88 -9.30 15.67
CA PRO A 55 -8.80 -10.76 15.53
C PRO A 55 -9.59 -11.27 14.32
N GLY A 56 -10.60 -10.52 13.87
CA GLY A 56 -11.42 -10.92 12.73
C GLY A 56 -12.37 -9.80 12.29
N ALA A 57 -12.76 -9.79 11.01
CA ALA A 57 -13.67 -8.78 10.48
C ALA A 57 -15.02 -8.75 11.21
N ASN A 58 -15.49 -9.91 11.70
CA ASN A 58 -16.76 -10.06 12.38
C ASN A 58 -16.72 -9.80 13.90
N HIS A 59 -15.54 -9.53 14.46
CA HIS A 59 -15.39 -9.22 15.88
C HIS A 59 -16.19 -7.94 16.25
N PRO A 60 -16.85 -7.87 17.43
CA PRO A 60 -17.70 -6.74 17.80
C PRO A 60 -17.01 -5.38 17.70
N ALA A 61 -15.77 -5.28 18.18
CA ALA A 61 -14.98 -4.04 18.11
C ALA A 61 -14.70 -3.61 16.66
N CYS A 62 -14.33 -4.54 15.78
CA CYS A 62 -14.08 -4.25 14.36
C CYS A 62 -15.35 -3.78 13.65
N LYS A 63 -16.48 -4.46 13.89
CA LYS A 63 -17.79 -4.07 13.35
C LYS A 63 -18.19 -2.67 13.82
N MET A 64 -18.01 -2.39 15.11
CA MET A 64 -18.29 -1.07 15.69
C MET A 64 -17.40 0.00 15.06
N GLN A 65 -16.09 -0.22 14.96
CA GLN A 65 -15.16 0.74 14.37
C GLN A 65 -15.52 1.09 12.93
N ARG A 66 -15.83 0.10 12.08
CA ARG A 66 -16.26 0.36 10.69
C ARG A 66 -17.54 1.19 10.63
N ARG A 67 -18.49 0.97 11.53
CA ARG A 67 -19.71 1.79 11.63
C ARG A 67 -19.38 3.22 12.06
N LEU A 68 -18.53 3.37 13.07
CA LEU A 68 -18.10 4.66 13.57
C LEU A 68 -17.36 5.48 12.52
N LEU A 69 -16.65 4.83 11.59
CA LEU A 69 -15.87 5.50 10.52
C LEU A 69 -16.68 5.97 9.33
N LYS A 70 -17.90 5.45 9.09
CA LYS A 70 -18.71 5.85 7.92
C LYS A 70 -18.84 7.37 7.75
N PRO A 71 -19.11 8.15 8.80
CA PRO A 71 -19.20 9.61 8.69
C PRO A 71 -17.87 10.30 8.33
N ALA A 72 -16.72 9.67 8.63
CA ALA A 72 -15.40 10.24 8.40
C ALA A 72 -14.90 10.08 6.95
N ILE A 73 -15.53 9.21 6.14
CA ILE A 73 -15.00 8.79 4.84
C ILE A 73 -14.66 9.98 3.95
N ALA A 74 -15.53 11.00 3.90
CA ALA A 74 -15.29 12.19 3.09
C ALA A 74 -14.06 12.99 3.53
N ALA A 75 -13.84 13.13 4.85
CA ALA A 75 -12.66 13.80 5.40
C ALA A 75 -11.40 12.97 5.13
N LEU A 76 -11.44 11.66 5.35
CA LEU A 76 -10.30 10.77 5.08
C LEU A 76 -9.89 10.82 3.60
N ILE A 77 -10.84 10.84 2.67
CA ILE A 77 -10.55 10.97 1.23
C ILE A 77 -9.93 12.34 0.92
N ARG A 78 -10.43 13.42 1.53
CA ARG A 78 -9.97 14.79 1.27
C ARG A 78 -8.53 14.99 1.75
N GLU A 79 -8.21 14.46 2.93
CA GLU A 79 -6.86 14.53 3.51
C GLU A 79 -5.95 13.39 3.03
N GLU A 80 -6.35 12.66 1.97
CA GLU A 80 -5.59 11.56 1.37
C GLU A 80 -5.19 10.43 2.36
N VAL A 81 -5.98 10.25 3.44
CA VAL A 81 -5.75 9.21 4.46
C VAL A 81 -6.20 7.86 3.93
N SER A 82 -5.28 6.90 3.91
CA SER A 82 -5.59 5.50 3.61
C SER A 82 -6.17 4.79 4.84
N VAL A 83 -7.20 3.97 4.66
CA VAL A 83 -7.70 3.08 5.71
C VAL A 83 -7.20 1.68 5.42
N MET A 84 -6.41 1.12 6.35
CA MET A 84 -5.91 -0.25 6.26
C MET A 84 -6.63 -1.13 7.28
N GLU A 85 -7.21 -2.24 6.82
CA GLU A 85 -7.88 -3.22 7.65
C GLU A 85 -7.03 -4.50 7.71
N VAL A 86 -6.65 -4.92 8.92
CA VAL A 86 -5.81 -6.11 9.16
C VAL A 86 -6.47 -7.00 10.19
N TYR A 87 -6.99 -8.15 9.77
CA TYR A 87 -7.83 -8.99 10.62
C TYR A 87 -7.30 -10.42 10.73
N GLY A 88 -6.71 -10.76 11.88
CA GLY A 88 -6.06 -12.06 12.08
C GLY A 88 -5.16 -12.41 10.89
N GLU A 89 -5.37 -13.59 10.33
CA GLU A 89 -4.66 -14.12 9.16
C GLU A 89 -5.32 -13.77 7.81
N ALA A 90 -6.39 -12.97 7.81
CA ALA A 90 -7.05 -12.59 6.57
C ALA A 90 -6.19 -11.62 5.75
N THR A 91 -6.30 -11.71 4.42
CA THR A 91 -5.65 -10.76 3.50
C THR A 91 -5.98 -9.32 3.90
N PRO A 92 -4.97 -8.46 4.11
CA PRO A 92 -5.18 -7.07 4.47
C PRO A 92 -5.95 -6.34 3.37
N ARG A 93 -6.71 -5.32 3.76
CA ARG A 93 -7.48 -4.51 2.82
C ARG A 93 -7.13 -3.04 2.96
N GLN A 94 -6.86 -2.37 1.85
CA GLN A 94 -6.68 -0.93 1.80
C GLN A 94 -7.91 -0.29 1.15
N ASN A 95 -8.59 0.59 1.88
CA ASN A 95 -9.82 1.27 1.44
C ASN A 95 -10.90 0.28 0.95
N GLY A 96 -10.98 -0.89 1.58
CA GLY A 96 -11.92 -1.97 1.25
C GLY A 96 -11.43 -2.97 0.21
N GLU A 97 -10.39 -2.64 -0.56
CA GLU A 97 -9.84 -3.50 -1.60
C GLU A 97 -8.77 -4.45 -1.03
N PRO A 98 -8.74 -5.75 -1.40
CA PRO A 98 -7.67 -6.65 -1.04
C PRO A 98 -6.31 -6.10 -1.49
N MET A 99 -5.32 -6.17 -0.60
CA MET A 99 -3.95 -5.77 -0.89
C MET A 99 -3.06 -7.01 -0.91
N ASP A 100 -2.22 -7.11 -1.94
CA ASP A 100 -1.16 -8.10 -1.97
C ASP A 100 -0.09 -7.73 -0.93
N TRP A 101 0.13 -8.61 0.03
CA TRP A 101 0.99 -8.37 1.18
C TRP A 101 1.68 -9.67 1.58
N LEU A 102 2.94 -9.57 1.98
CA LEU A 102 3.78 -10.72 2.36
C LEU A 102 3.13 -11.55 3.47
N ASP A 103 2.92 -10.94 4.64
CA ASP A 103 2.40 -11.63 5.82
C ASP A 103 1.62 -10.66 6.73
N PRO A 104 0.31 -10.88 6.97
CA PRO A 104 -0.48 -10.09 7.91
C PRO A 104 0.13 -10.06 9.32
N ALA A 105 0.74 -11.14 9.79
CA ALA A 105 1.34 -11.21 11.11
C ALA A 105 2.53 -10.26 11.23
N LEU A 106 3.36 -10.16 10.19
CA LEU A 106 4.48 -9.22 10.13
C LEU A 106 4.02 -7.76 10.24
N LEU A 107 2.90 -7.40 9.58
CA LEU A 107 2.34 -6.05 9.67
C LEU A 107 1.81 -5.75 11.07
N ARG A 108 1.15 -6.71 11.71
CA ARG A 108 0.67 -6.60 13.09
C ARG A 108 1.84 -6.45 14.07
N HIS A 109 2.90 -7.24 13.89
CA HIS A 109 4.12 -7.18 14.69
C HIS A 109 4.81 -5.80 14.55
N ALA A 110 4.98 -5.30 13.32
CA ALA A 110 5.57 -3.99 13.06
C ALA A 110 4.82 -2.82 13.73
N LEU A 111 3.51 -2.99 13.95
CA LEU A 111 2.65 -2.02 14.63
C LEU A 111 2.47 -2.33 16.13
N ASN A 112 3.22 -3.29 16.68
CA ASN A 112 3.07 -3.80 18.06
C ASN A 112 1.63 -4.16 18.39
N ALA A 113 0.90 -4.79 17.48
CA ALA A 113 -0.54 -5.03 17.53
C ALA A 113 -0.90 -6.50 17.22
N GLU A 114 -0.14 -7.41 17.80
CA GLU A 114 -0.24 -8.86 17.56
C GLU A 114 -1.57 -9.45 18.04
N GLY A 115 -2.06 -9.02 19.21
CA GLY A 115 -3.27 -9.56 19.84
C GLY A 115 -4.28 -8.49 20.23
N GLY A 116 -5.57 -8.76 20.00
CA GLY A 116 -6.66 -7.84 20.35
C GLY A 116 -7.09 -6.93 19.20
N PHE A 117 -7.71 -5.80 19.55
CA PHE A 117 -8.22 -4.79 18.63
C PHE A 117 -7.45 -3.49 18.79
N PHE A 118 -7.07 -2.86 17.68
CA PHE A 118 -6.40 -1.57 17.69
C PHE A 118 -6.91 -0.63 16.60
N VAL A 119 -6.90 0.66 16.91
CA VAL A 119 -6.97 1.75 15.95
C VAL A 119 -5.67 2.53 16.08
N ILE A 120 -4.91 2.61 14.99
CA ILE A 120 -3.60 3.27 14.96
C ILE A 120 -3.60 4.24 13.79
N TYR A 121 -3.20 5.48 14.03
CA TYR A 121 -3.00 6.45 12.95
C TYR A 121 -1.54 6.84 12.83
N VAL A 122 -1.05 6.76 11.59
CA VAL A 122 0.31 7.11 11.21
C VAL A 122 0.26 8.33 10.29
N ASP A 123 1.04 9.37 10.62
CA ASP A 123 1.09 10.63 9.88
C ASP A 123 1.93 10.56 8.58
N GLU A 124 2.09 11.70 7.91
CA GLU A 124 2.85 11.83 6.67
C GLU A 124 4.36 11.60 6.86
N GLU A 125 4.87 11.85 8.07
CA GLU A 125 6.23 11.56 8.47
C GLU A 125 6.45 10.07 8.78
N GLY A 126 5.37 9.28 8.91
CA GLY A 126 5.43 7.87 9.28
C GLY A 126 5.46 7.62 10.78
N LYS A 127 5.15 8.64 11.60
CA LYS A 127 5.07 8.53 13.06
C LYS A 127 3.65 8.18 13.49
N THR A 128 3.54 7.37 14.54
CA THR A 128 2.24 7.07 15.14
C THR A 128 1.79 8.26 15.98
N LEU A 129 0.74 8.97 15.54
CA LEU A 129 0.17 10.09 16.29
C LEU A 129 -0.80 9.65 17.38
N PHE A 130 -1.55 8.57 17.14
CA PHE A 130 -2.35 7.96 18.20
C PHE A 130 -2.51 6.45 18.01
N ARG A 131 -2.76 5.80 19.14
CA ARG A 131 -3.10 4.39 19.27
C ARG A 131 -4.23 4.24 20.28
N SER A 132 -5.17 3.34 19.99
CA SER A 132 -6.27 2.98 20.89
C SER A 132 -6.51 1.49 20.81
N GLU A 133 -6.76 0.85 21.96
CA GLU A 133 -7.14 -0.58 22.05
C GLU A 133 -8.66 -0.78 22.09
N ALA A 134 -9.40 0.33 22.04
CA ALA A 134 -10.86 0.37 22.02
C ALA A 134 -11.36 1.13 20.78
N PRO A 135 -12.59 0.85 20.32
CA PRO A 135 -13.20 1.62 19.24
C PRO A 135 -13.20 3.12 19.53
N VAL A 136 -12.87 3.91 18.53
CA VAL A 136 -12.75 5.37 18.62
C VAL A 136 -13.79 6.02 17.73
N VAL A 137 -14.51 6.99 18.29
CA VAL A 137 -15.49 7.79 17.54
C VAL A 137 -14.80 8.67 16.51
N THR A 138 -15.48 8.92 15.39
CA THR A 138 -14.93 9.69 14.26
C THR A 138 -14.40 11.06 14.68
N SER A 139 -15.14 11.81 15.51
CA SER A 139 -14.70 13.13 15.98
C SER A 139 -13.36 13.09 16.70
N ASP A 140 -13.13 12.03 17.48
CA ASP A 140 -11.89 11.84 18.21
C ASP A 140 -10.74 11.43 17.29
N ILE A 141 -11.01 10.60 16.27
CA ILE A 141 -10.02 10.26 15.24
C ILE A 141 -9.58 11.51 14.51
N LEU A 142 -10.52 12.31 13.99
CA LEU A 142 -10.20 13.53 13.24
C LEU A 142 -9.43 14.53 14.11
N ARG A 143 -9.88 14.75 15.35
CA ARG A 143 -9.19 15.65 16.30
C ARG A 143 -7.77 15.18 16.63
N ARG A 144 -7.59 13.89 16.94
CA ARG A 144 -6.27 13.33 17.32
C ARG A 144 -5.33 13.21 16.12
N ALA A 145 -5.87 12.96 14.94
CA ALA A 145 -5.14 12.92 13.69
C ALA A 145 -4.82 14.31 13.12
N ARG A 146 -5.31 15.39 13.75
CA ARG A 146 -5.20 16.77 13.26
C ARG A 146 -5.72 16.93 11.83
N LEU A 147 -6.74 16.14 11.48
CA LEU A 147 -7.43 16.22 10.21
C LEU A 147 -8.48 17.32 10.37
N ASP A 148 -8.12 18.54 9.98
CA ASP A 148 -8.94 19.73 10.22
C ASP A 148 -10.35 19.53 9.66
N ILE A 149 -11.33 19.70 10.53
CA ILE A 149 -12.76 19.79 10.18
C ILE A 149 -13.09 21.24 9.84
N ASP A 150 -12.15 22.01 9.30
CA ASP A 150 -12.50 23.31 8.77
C ASP A 150 -13.34 23.09 7.51
N ALA A 151 -14.56 23.60 7.56
CA ALA A 151 -15.44 23.70 6.40
C ALA A 151 -14.66 24.38 5.28
N PRO A 152 -14.75 23.91 4.02
CA PRO A 152 -13.80 24.26 2.98
C PRO A 152 -13.72 25.77 2.79
N SER A 153 -12.50 26.33 2.80
CA SER A 153 -12.26 27.57 2.07
C SER A 153 -12.52 27.25 0.60
N ARG A 154 -13.45 27.98 -0.01
CA ARG A 154 -13.75 27.90 -1.43
C ARG A 154 -12.55 28.45 -2.22
N SER A 155 -11.47 27.71 -2.34
CA SER A 155 -10.33 28.10 -3.18
C SER A 155 -9.68 26.88 -3.84
N GLY A 156 -10.21 26.54 -5.02
CA GLY A 156 -9.43 26.25 -6.21
C GLY A 156 -8.43 25.09 -6.19
N ALA A 157 -8.89 23.90 -6.58
CA ALA A 157 -8.30 23.11 -7.69
C ALA A 157 -9.05 21.76 -7.75
N SER A 158 -9.91 21.62 -8.75
CA SER A 158 -10.61 20.35 -9.04
C SER A 158 -9.62 19.33 -9.59
N ARG A 159 -8.90 18.63 -8.70
CA ARG A 159 -8.20 17.39 -9.07
C ARG A 159 -9.23 16.27 -9.13
N LYS A 160 -9.44 15.76 -10.35
CA LYS A 160 -10.40 14.69 -10.66
C LYS A 160 -9.98 13.39 -9.95
N ASN A 161 -10.57 13.11 -8.79
CA ASN A 161 -10.34 11.89 -8.05
C ASN A 161 -11.20 10.74 -8.63
N ALA A 162 -10.56 9.65 -9.07
CA ALA A 162 -11.23 8.55 -9.77
C ALA A 162 -12.28 7.81 -8.92
N ILE A 163 -12.11 7.82 -7.60
CA ILE A 163 -13.02 7.21 -6.63
C ILE A 163 -14.35 7.98 -6.56
N LEU A 164 -14.30 9.31 -6.56
CA LEU A 164 -15.49 10.16 -6.62
C LEU A 164 -16.26 10.03 -7.95
N LYS A 165 -15.56 9.68 -9.04
CA LYS A 165 -16.20 9.42 -10.34
C LYS A 165 -16.98 8.11 -10.32
N LYS A 166 -16.47 7.06 -9.66
CA LYS A 166 -17.19 5.77 -9.51
C LYS A 166 -18.42 5.89 -8.62
N LEU A 167 -18.34 6.65 -7.52
CA LEU A 167 -19.48 6.86 -6.60
C LEU A 167 -20.61 7.73 -7.18
N ARG A 168 -20.35 8.52 -8.23
CA ARG A 168 -21.38 9.30 -8.94
C ARG A 168 -22.06 8.55 -10.09
N ALA A 169 -21.50 7.41 -10.50
CA ALA A 169 -21.99 6.61 -11.63
C ALA A 169 -22.81 5.39 -11.18
N ALA A 170 -22.92 5.17 -9.88
CA ALA A 170 -23.80 4.18 -9.25
C ALA A 170 -24.95 4.92 -8.55
#